data_AF-A0A376BZU4-F1
#
_entry.id   AF-A0A376BZU4-F1
#
_cell.length_a   1.000
_cell.length_b   1.000
_cell.length_c   1.000
_cell.angle_alpha   90.00
_cell.angle_beta   90.00
_cell.angle_gamma   90.00
#
_symmetry.space_group_name_H-M   'P 1'
#
loop_
_entity.id
_entity.type
_entity.pdbx_description
1 polymer ?
#
loop_
_entity_poly.entity_id
_entity_poly.type
_entity_poly.pdbx_seq_one_letter_code
_entity_poly.pdbx_strand_id
1 'polypeptide(L)'
;MNTLTQNGKAVKAVATSTETNKTKVMATDKKQELQSKKEELSKILNPVNAEQRIKNLEILQKMADKHKFLKEKRDSLNSFMVSRDGMKERLIIMNDNNENFEITNGVIISELLEICSQKLDEMLEESNNQITSFQI
;
A
#
# COMPACT_ATOMS: atom_id res chain seq x y z
N MET A 1 -69.83 -64.11 21.32
CA MET A 1 -68.87 -63.22 20.64
C MET A 1 -67.69 -63.00 21.57
N ASN A 2 -66.49 -63.22 21.05
CA ASN A 2 -65.24 -63.50 21.75
C ASN A 2 -64.50 -62.26 22.30
N THR A 3 -64.10 -62.36 23.56
CA THR A 3 -62.79 -62.09 24.20
C THR A 3 -61.93 -60.85 23.89
N LEU A 4 -61.69 -60.08 24.96
CA LEU A 4 -60.40 -59.68 25.57
C LEU A 4 -59.34 -58.85 24.79
N THR A 5 -59.13 -57.63 25.31
CA THR A 5 -57.86 -56.97 25.71
C THR A 5 -56.55 -57.15 24.91
N GLN A 6 -55.91 -56.02 24.58
CA GLN A 6 -54.47 -55.66 24.74
C GLN A 6 -53.83 -54.96 23.51
N ASN A 7 -53.22 -53.80 23.78
CA ASN A 7 -51.82 -53.41 23.47
C ASN A 7 -51.23 -53.61 22.05
N GLY A 8 -50.80 -52.49 21.43
CA GLY A 8 -49.44 -52.33 20.87
C GLY A 8 -49.15 -52.66 19.39
N LYS A 9 -48.47 -51.69 18.74
CA LYS A 9 -47.61 -51.74 17.50
C LYS A 9 -48.36 -51.92 16.17
N ALA A 10 -47.99 -51.34 15.03
CA ALA A 10 -47.08 -50.30 14.53
C ALA A 10 -47.40 -50.19 13.00
N VAL A 11 -47.18 -49.11 12.23
CA VAL A 11 -45.92 -48.77 11.50
C VAL A 11 -46.28 -47.81 10.31
N LYS A 12 -45.41 -46.78 10.06
CA LYS A 12 -45.11 -46.00 8.80
C LYS A 12 -46.16 -45.00 8.25
N ALA A 13 -45.82 -43.82 7.70
CA ALA A 13 -44.62 -42.99 7.48
C ALA A 13 -45.14 -41.58 7.05
N VAL A 14 -44.51 -40.42 7.26
CA VAL A 14 -43.29 -39.86 6.65
C VAL A 14 -42.98 -38.50 7.33
N ALA A 15 -41.69 -38.19 7.44
CA ALA A 15 -41.03 -37.00 7.99
C ALA A 15 -41.56 -35.63 7.47
N THR A 16 -41.37 -34.50 8.17
CA THR A 16 -40.10 -33.74 8.13
C THR A 16 -39.99 -32.74 9.28
N SER A 17 -38.76 -32.65 9.80
CA SER A 17 -38.32 -32.07 11.05
C SER A 17 -37.89 -30.59 10.97
N THR A 18 -38.11 -29.88 12.08
CA THR A 18 -37.20 -28.89 12.72
C THR A 18 -36.52 -27.83 11.84
N GLU A 19 -37.18 -26.67 11.71
CA GLU A 19 -36.56 -25.36 11.50
C GLU A 19 -36.00 -24.82 12.83
N THR A 20 -34.69 -24.91 13.07
CA THR A 20 -34.00 -24.08 14.11
C THR A 20 -32.46 -24.17 14.08
N ASN A 21 -31.83 -24.64 13.01
CA ASN A 21 -30.37 -24.87 13.03
C ASN A 21 -29.61 -24.45 11.76
N LYS A 22 -30.10 -23.47 10.98
CA LYS A 22 -29.40 -22.98 9.77
C LYS A 22 -28.71 -21.62 9.92
N THR A 23 -29.10 -20.78 10.88
CA THR A 23 -28.52 -19.43 11.01
C THR A 23 -27.20 -19.39 11.79
N LYS A 24 -26.94 -20.38 12.66
CA LYS A 24 -25.72 -20.42 13.48
C LYS A 24 -24.50 -20.97 12.72
N VAL A 25 -24.72 -21.88 11.76
CA VAL A 25 -23.65 -22.54 10.97
C VAL A 25 -23.04 -21.57 9.95
N MET A 26 -23.88 -20.79 9.24
CA MET A 26 -23.43 -19.82 8.23
C MET A 26 -22.58 -18.66 8.79
N ALA A 27 -22.79 -18.28 10.06
CA ALA A 27 -22.00 -17.22 10.72
C ALA A 27 -20.63 -17.72 11.18
N THR A 28 -20.51 -19.00 11.56
CA THR A 28 -19.22 -19.65 11.87
C THR A 28 -18.39 -19.89 10.62
N ASP A 29 -18.99 -20.32 9.51
CA ASP A 29 -18.27 -20.61 8.26
C ASP A 29 -17.66 -19.34 7.64
N LYS A 30 -18.41 -18.23 7.57
CA LYS A 30 -17.87 -16.94 7.09
C LYS A 30 -16.75 -16.39 7.98
N LYS A 31 -16.81 -16.63 9.29
CA LYS A 31 -15.79 -16.17 10.24
C LYS A 31 -14.53 -17.03 10.12
N GLN A 32 -14.67 -18.33 9.90
CA GLN A 32 -13.57 -19.28 9.69
C GLN A 32 -12.86 -19.04 8.35
N GLU A 33 -13.60 -18.74 7.28
CA GLU A 33 -13.03 -18.39 5.96
C GLU A 33 -12.30 -17.03 5.96
N LEU A 34 -12.79 -16.06 6.76
CA LEU A 34 -12.09 -14.79 6.97
C LEU A 34 -10.81 -14.97 7.80
N GLN A 35 -10.84 -15.86 8.79
CA GLN A 35 -9.70 -16.17 9.65
C GLN A 35 -8.57 -16.86 8.87
N SER A 36 -8.90 -17.84 8.02
CA SER A 36 -7.94 -18.54 7.18
C SER A 36 -7.31 -17.63 6.13
N LYS A 37 -8.10 -16.77 5.47
CA LYS A 37 -7.58 -15.75 4.55
C LYS A 37 -6.67 -14.74 5.25
N LYS A 38 -6.98 -14.38 6.51
CA LYS A 38 -6.13 -13.50 7.33
C LYS A 38 -4.81 -14.18 7.72
N GLU A 39 -4.83 -15.46 8.02
CA GLU A 39 -3.62 -16.24 8.32
C GLU A 39 -2.73 -16.43 7.08
N GLU A 40 -3.32 -16.70 5.92
CA GLU A 40 -2.59 -16.76 4.64
C GLU A 40 -1.96 -15.40 4.29
N LEU A 41 -2.72 -14.31 4.43
CA LEU A 41 -2.17 -12.95 4.28
C LEU A 41 -1.03 -12.72 5.26
N SER A 42 -1.18 -13.12 6.53
CA SER A 42 -0.15 -12.90 7.55
C SER A 42 1.16 -13.65 7.26
N LYS A 43 1.11 -14.81 6.58
CA LYS A 43 2.29 -15.58 6.18
C LYS A 43 2.99 -15.00 4.96
N ILE A 44 2.25 -14.30 4.09
CA ILE A 44 2.80 -13.57 2.94
C ILE A 44 3.38 -12.23 3.39
N LEU A 45 2.73 -11.56 4.35
CA LEU A 45 3.07 -10.22 4.85
C LEU A 45 4.20 -10.22 5.90
N ASN A 46 4.46 -11.36 6.55
CA ASN A 46 5.56 -11.48 7.51
C ASN A 46 6.69 -12.32 6.91
N PRO A 47 7.92 -11.77 6.81
CA PRO A 47 9.05 -12.51 6.28
C PRO A 47 9.35 -13.73 7.15
N VAL A 48 9.47 -14.87 6.47
CA VAL A 48 9.51 -16.21 7.07
C VAL A 48 10.86 -16.50 7.75
N ASN A 49 11.91 -15.72 7.47
CA ASN A 49 13.28 -15.96 7.96
C ASN A 49 14.00 -14.64 8.32
N ALA A 50 14.86 -14.69 9.35
CA ALA A 50 15.67 -13.57 9.81
C ALA A 50 16.60 -13.01 8.71
N GLU A 51 17.14 -13.88 7.85
CA GLU A 51 18.00 -13.48 6.72
C GLU A 51 17.23 -12.66 5.68
N GLN A 52 15.97 -13.03 5.41
CA GLN A 52 15.07 -12.27 4.53
C GLN A 52 14.81 -10.88 5.12
N ARG A 53 14.59 -10.78 6.44
CA ARG A 53 14.42 -9.50 7.15
C ARG A 53 15.63 -8.59 7.03
N ILE A 54 16.83 -9.15 7.18
CA ILE A 54 18.09 -8.39 7.04
C ILE A 54 18.22 -7.85 5.62
N LYS A 55 17.95 -8.67 4.60
CA LYS A 55 17.98 -8.25 3.21
C LYS A 55 16.92 -7.18 2.89
N ASN A 56 15.72 -7.33 3.43
CA ASN A 56 14.65 -6.34 3.31
C ASN A 56 15.06 -5.01 3.96
N LEU A 57 15.74 -5.05 5.11
CA LEU A 57 16.27 -3.86 5.78
C LEU A 57 17.31 -3.14 4.91
N GLU A 58 18.22 -3.87 4.24
CA GLU A 58 19.16 -3.26 3.28
C GLU A 58 18.45 -2.58 2.10
N ILE A 59 17.36 -3.19 1.60
CA ILE A 59 16.55 -2.60 0.52
C ILE A 59 15.86 -1.33 1.02
N LEU A 60 15.27 -1.38 2.22
CA LEU A 60 14.63 -0.22 2.84
C LEU A 60 15.63 0.91 3.07
N GLN A 61 16.86 0.60 3.48
CA GLN A 61 17.91 1.61 3.64
C GLN A 61 18.17 2.35 2.33
N LYS A 62 18.29 1.63 1.21
CA LYS A 62 18.44 2.27 -0.12
C LYS A 62 17.24 3.12 -0.51
N MET A 63 16.02 2.67 -0.20
CA MET A 63 14.81 3.45 -0.43
C MET A 63 14.80 4.72 0.43
N ALA A 64 15.22 4.64 1.69
CA ALA A 64 15.33 5.77 2.60
C ALA A 64 16.39 6.78 2.12
N ASP A 65 17.54 6.29 1.63
CA ASP A 65 18.59 7.15 1.07
C ASP A 65 18.09 7.91 -0.17
N LYS A 66 17.36 7.22 -1.07
CA LYS A 66 16.70 7.87 -2.22
C LYS A 66 15.70 8.93 -1.76
N HIS A 67 14.85 8.61 -0.78
CA HIS A 67 13.86 9.56 -0.26
C HIS A 67 14.52 10.80 0.35
N LYS A 68 15.57 10.60 1.16
CA LYS A 68 16.35 11.68 1.77
C LYS A 68 16.97 12.57 0.70
N PHE A 69 17.58 11.99 -0.33
CA PHE A 69 18.15 12.74 -1.44
C PHE A 69 17.09 13.59 -2.16
N LEU A 70 15.93 13.01 -2.49
CA LEU A 70 14.83 13.75 -3.12
C LEU A 70 14.33 14.89 -2.22
N LYS A 71 14.25 14.65 -0.90
CA LYS A 71 13.82 15.65 0.07
C LYS A 71 14.81 16.81 0.16
N GLU A 72 16.11 16.53 0.21
CA GLU A 72 17.17 17.55 0.19
C GLU A 72 17.11 18.39 -1.10
N LYS A 73 16.87 17.77 -2.26
CA LYS A 73 16.71 18.51 -3.53
C LYS A 73 15.46 19.38 -3.54
N ARG A 74 14.35 18.88 -3.00
CA ARG A 74 13.11 19.64 -2.87
C ARG A 74 13.26 20.85 -1.94
N ASP A 75 13.94 20.67 -0.82
CA ASP A 75 14.19 21.74 0.15
C ASP A 75 15.17 22.78 -0.43
N SER A 76 16.18 22.33 -1.18
CA SER A 76 17.08 23.21 -1.93
C SER A 76 16.35 24.03 -3.00
N LEU A 77 15.46 23.40 -3.78
CA LEU A 77 14.63 24.11 -4.76
C LEU A 77 13.71 25.12 -4.07
N ASN A 78 13.10 24.76 -2.94
CA ASN A 78 12.24 25.65 -2.18
C ASN A 78 13.01 26.87 -1.66
N SER A 79 14.19 26.64 -1.09
CA SER A 79 15.09 27.72 -0.65
C SER A 79 15.47 28.63 -1.81
N PHE A 80 15.75 28.07 -2.98
CA PHE A 80 16.05 28.85 -4.18
C PHE A 80 14.86 29.71 -4.61
N MET A 81 13.65 29.15 -4.68
CA MET A 81 12.43 29.89 -5.03
C MET A 81 12.15 31.05 -4.05
N VAL A 82 12.34 30.83 -2.74
CA VAL A 82 12.15 31.87 -1.72
C VAL A 82 13.21 32.97 -1.82
N SER A 83 14.45 32.63 -2.19
CA SER A 83 15.55 33.60 -2.34
C SER A 83 15.48 34.44 -3.63
N ARG A 84 14.54 34.13 -4.53
CA ARG A 84 14.49 34.67 -5.88
C ARG A 84 13.79 36.02 -5.93
N ASP A 85 14.48 37.04 -6.44
CA ASP A 85 14.00 38.43 -6.52
C ASP A 85 13.47 38.83 -7.93
N GLY A 86 13.39 37.89 -8.89
CA GLY A 86 12.84 38.18 -10.22
C GLY A 86 13.74 38.99 -11.17
N MET A 87 14.71 39.75 -10.65
CA MET A 87 15.42 40.78 -11.43
C MET A 87 16.71 40.32 -12.12
N LYS A 88 17.41 39.29 -11.63
CA LYS A 88 18.70 38.82 -12.15
C LYS A 88 18.82 37.29 -12.14
N GLU A 89 17.84 36.64 -12.74
CA GLU A 89 17.80 35.19 -12.77
C GLU A 89 18.58 34.64 -13.95
N ARG A 90 19.30 33.56 -13.71
CA ARG A 90 20.01 32.80 -14.73
C ARG A 90 19.90 31.32 -14.39
N LEU A 91 19.40 30.54 -15.34
CA LEU A 91 19.43 29.08 -15.29
C LEU A 91 20.51 28.59 -16.26
N ILE A 92 21.40 27.73 -15.79
CA ILE A 92 22.45 27.12 -16.61
C ILE A 92 22.23 25.62 -16.61
N ILE A 93 22.08 25.04 -17.79
CA ILE A 93 22.03 23.60 -18.01
C ILE A 93 23.36 23.20 -18.61
N MET A 94 24.03 22.23 -18.00
CA MET A 94 25.32 21.70 -18.46
C MET A 94 25.14 20.25 -18.87
N ASN A 95 25.74 19.85 -19.99
CA ASN A 95 25.80 18.46 -20.41
C ASN A 95 27.16 17.81 -20.09
N ASP A 96 27.28 16.50 -20.34
CA ASP A 96 28.50 15.73 -20.09
C ASP A 96 29.70 16.17 -20.97
N ASN A 97 29.43 16.94 -22.04
CA ASN A 97 30.45 17.51 -22.92
C ASN A 97 30.94 18.89 -22.45
N ASN A 98 30.54 19.35 -21.25
CA ASN A 98 30.78 20.70 -20.72
C ASN A 98 30.20 21.83 -21.58
N GLU A 99 29.20 21.54 -22.42
CA GLU A 99 28.46 22.58 -23.13
C GLU A 99 27.39 23.14 -22.20
N ASN A 100 27.26 24.48 -22.21
CA ASN A 100 26.37 25.21 -21.32
C ASN A 100 25.26 25.86 -22.14
N PHE A 101 24.01 25.60 -21.75
CA PHE A 101 22.85 26.31 -22.24
C PHE A 101 22.32 27.23 -21.14
N GLU A 102 22.32 28.53 -21.41
CA GLU A 102 21.92 29.57 -20.45
C GLU A 102 20.56 30.17 -20.81
N ILE A 103 19.69 30.30 -19.80
CA ILE A 103 18.41 31.00 -19.89
C ILE A 103 18.42 32.15 -18.88
N THR A 104 18.10 33.36 -19.35
CA THR A 104 18.03 34.58 -18.51
C THR A 104 16.63 35.17 -18.42
N ASN A 105 15.67 34.60 -19.15
CA ASN A 105 14.28 35.05 -19.12
C ASN A 105 13.58 34.50 -17.86
N GLY A 106 13.24 35.40 -16.93
CA GLY A 106 12.60 35.04 -15.66
C GLY A 106 11.24 34.34 -15.80
N VAL A 107 10.48 34.59 -16.88
CA VAL A 107 9.20 33.89 -17.12
C VAL A 107 9.46 32.42 -17.41
N ILE A 108 10.37 32.14 -18.34
CA ILE A 108 10.78 30.76 -18.70
C ILE A 108 11.37 30.05 -17.48
N ILE A 109 12.22 30.74 -16.71
CA ILE A 109 12.81 30.19 -15.49
C ILE A 109 11.71 29.84 -14.48
N SER A 110 10.70 30.68 -14.32
CA SER A 110 9.57 30.41 -13.41
C SER A 110 8.80 29.14 -13.80
N GLU A 111 8.46 29.00 -15.09
CA GLU A 111 7.77 27.81 -15.60
C GLU A 111 8.60 26.53 -15.40
N LEU A 112 9.91 26.59 -15.68
CA LEU A 112 10.80 25.46 -15.46
C LEU A 112 10.90 25.07 -13.99
N LEU A 113 11.03 26.06 -13.10
CA LEU A 113 11.06 25.83 -11.65
C LEU A 113 9.77 25.17 -11.15
N GLU A 114 8.61 25.59 -11.66
CA GLU A 114 7.32 25.01 -11.32
C GLU A 114 7.21 23.55 -11.77
N ILE A 115 7.62 23.23 -13.02
CA ILE A 115 7.69 21.86 -13.52
C ILE A 115 8.63 21.01 -12.66
N CYS A 116 9.80 21.53 -12.31
CA CYS A 116 10.74 20.84 -11.43
C CYS A 116 10.14 20.58 -10.04
N SER A 117 9.40 21.54 -9.48
CA SER A 117 8.74 21.39 -8.19
C SER A 117 7.70 20.27 -8.25
N GLN A 118 6.82 20.30 -9.25
CA GLN A 118 5.78 19.29 -9.44
C GLN A 118 6.38 17.89 -9.57
N LYS A 119 7.45 17.72 -10.38
CA LYS A 119 8.10 16.42 -10.51
C LYS A 119 8.81 15.95 -9.25
N LEU A 120 9.45 16.85 -8.50
CA LEU A 120 10.03 16.46 -7.21
C LEU A 120 8.95 16.04 -6.20
N ASP A 121 7.80 16.71 -6.19
CA ASP A 121 6.67 16.37 -5.31
C ASP A 121 6.07 14.99 -5.68
N GLU A 122 5.85 14.72 -6.97
CA GLU A 122 5.43 13.40 -7.45
C GLU A 122 6.42 12.29 -7.07
N MET A 123 7.71 12.50 -7.30
CA MET A 123 8.76 11.52 -6.98
C MET A 123 8.88 11.28 -5.46
N LEU A 124 8.67 12.33 -4.65
CA LEU A 124 8.65 12.22 -3.20
C LEU A 124 7.44 11.43 -2.71
N GLU A 125 6.27 11.67 -3.27
CA GLU A 125 5.06 10.92 -2.97
C GLU A 125 5.22 9.44 -3.33
N GLU A 126 5.73 9.14 -4.53
CA GLU A 126 6.02 7.78 -4.97
C GLU A 126 7.02 7.10 -4.00
N SER A 127 8.09 7.79 -3.65
CA SER A 127 9.09 7.28 -2.71
C SER A 127 8.53 7.07 -1.31
N ASN A 128 7.63 7.94 -0.84
CA ASN A 128 6.99 7.81 0.46
C ASN A 128 6.03 6.61 0.50
N ASN A 129 5.27 6.42 -0.58
CA ASN A 129 4.38 5.28 -0.74
C ASN A 129 5.16 3.96 -0.79
N GLN A 130 6.30 3.94 -1.49
CA GLN A 130 7.20 2.79 -1.52
C GLN A 130 7.71 2.42 -0.13
N ILE A 131 8.21 3.39 0.64
CA ILE A 131 8.72 3.16 2.01
C ILE A 131 7.61 2.70 2.94
N THR A 132 6.45 3.37 2.92
CA THR A 132 5.34 3.10 3.85
C THR A 132 4.69 1.74 3.58
N SER A 133 4.66 1.31 2.32
CA SER A 133 4.11 0.01 1.93
C SER A 133 5.12 -1.13 2.04
N PHE A 134 6.40 -0.83 2.28
CA PHE A 134 7.45 -1.83 2.34
C PHE A 134 7.43 -2.59 3.67
N GLN A 135 7.46 -3.92 3.59
CA GLN A 135 7.48 -4.80 4.76
C GLN A 135 8.87 -5.37 5.01
N ILE A 136 9.31 -5.28 6.27
CA ILE A 136 10.65 -5.70 6.70
C ILE A 136 10.66 -7.14 7.19
#